data_AF-A0AAV5S072-F1
#
_entry.id   AF-A0AAV5S072-F1
#
_cell.length_a   1.000
_cell.length_b   1.000
_cell.length_c   1.000
_cell.angle_alpha   90.00
_cell.angle_beta   90.00
_cell.angle_gamma   90.00
#
_symmetry.space_group_name_H-M   'P 1'
#
loop_
_entity.id
_entity.type
_entity.pdbx_description
1 polymer ?
#
loop_
_entity_poly.entity_id
_entity_poly.type
_entity_poly.pdbx_seq_one_letter_code
_entity_poly.pdbx_strand_id
1 'polypeptide(L)'
;MDESGESVASATVHGATVAEVRVALPPPREVDPSKVYALYDYSPGEEQELPGLALAQDAKCELLDDSDACWWRVRECDSGREGYVPCELLETYPERLARFNSFKNEQALLNQVRRGPGYHGLRNYTGSKSVSFSDVVSYSDEQVNVPKQREEQVQLQLLHPYIEELYAPVFAAVEGMLRDLDSVTGRGV
;
A
#
# COMPACT_ATOMS: atom_id res chain seq x y z
N MET A 1 53.30 -25.82 26.92
CA MET A 1 53.67 -25.27 25.60
C MET A 1 52.99 -26.17 24.61
N ASP A 2 52.03 -25.61 23.88
CA ASP A 2 51.78 -25.84 22.44
C ASP A 2 50.37 -25.33 22.13
N GLU A 3 50.37 -24.32 21.25
CA GLU A 3 49.24 -23.52 20.81
C GLU A 3 48.39 -24.27 19.78
N SER A 4 47.07 -24.10 19.84
CA SER A 4 46.20 -24.09 18.64
C SER A 4 44.86 -23.47 19.03
N GLY A 5 44.79 -22.14 18.97
CA GLY A 5 43.54 -21.40 18.99
C GLY A 5 42.87 -21.53 17.63
N GLU A 6 41.73 -22.22 17.58
CA GLU A 6 40.94 -22.36 16.37
C GLU A 6 40.07 -21.11 16.20
N SER A 7 40.48 -20.26 15.25
CA SER A 7 39.77 -19.05 14.84
C SER A 7 38.56 -19.42 13.98
N VAL A 8 37.35 -19.35 14.52
CA VAL A 8 36.12 -19.34 13.71
C VAL A 8 35.93 -17.95 13.12
N ALA A 9 36.28 -17.82 11.85
CA ALA A 9 36.05 -16.63 11.04
C ALA A 9 34.54 -16.35 10.96
N SER A 10 34.14 -15.16 11.41
CA SER A 10 32.83 -14.60 11.17
C SER A 10 32.68 -14.32 9.68
N ALA A 11 31.93 -15.18 8.98
CA ALA A 11 31.62 -15.01 7.57
C ALA A 11 30.52 -13.93 7.44
N THR A 12 30.93 -12.71 7.09
CA THR A 12 30.02 -11.66 6.65
C THR A 12 29.45 -12.03 5.29
N VAL A 13 28.24 -12.61 5.27
CA VAL A 13 27.45 -12.75 4.05
C VAL A 13 26.73 -11.42 3.79
N HIS A 14 27.35 -10.59 2.93
CA HIS A 14 26.66 -9.49 2.26
C HIS A 14 25.64 -10.10 1.30
N GLY A 15 24.36 -9.86 1.56
CA GLY A 15 23.30 -10.26 0.63
C GLY A 15 21.97 -10.61 1.28
N ALA A 16 21.49 -9.79 2.22
CA ALA A 16 20.10 -9.85 2.62
C ALA A 16 19.24 -9.22 1.52
N THR A 17 18.79 -10.03 0.57
CA THR A 17 17.50 -9.72 -0.06
C THR A 17 16.47 -9.95 1.03
N VAL A 18 16.07 -8.86 1.69
CA VAL A 18 14.90 -8.87 2.56
C VAL A 18 13.73 -9.13 1.62
N ALA A 19 13.40 -10.41 1.41
CA ALA A 19 12.03 -10.77 1.14
C ALA A 19 11.23 -10.07 2.24
N GLU A 20 10.45 -9.05 1.88
CA GLU A 20 9.50 -8.43 2.79
C GLU A 20 8.60 -9.54 3.32
N VAL A 21 8.98 -10.10 4.47
CA VAL A 21 8.12 -10.96 5.25
C VAL A 21 7.02 -10.03 5.71
N ARG A 22 5.96 -9.91 4.91
CA ARG A 22 4.72 -9.28 5.32
C ARG A 22 4.24 -10.07 6.53
N VAL A 23 4.61 -9.59 7.73
CA VAL A 23 4.21 -10.21 8.99
C VAL A 23 2.69 -10.24 8.96
N ALA A 24 2.12 -11.44 9.07
CA ALA A 24 0.68 -11.61 9.09
C ALA A 24 0.11 -10.77 10.24
N LEU A 25 -0.71 -9.79 9.90
CA LEU A 25 -1.33 -8.91 10.87
C LEU A 25 -2.22 -9.72 11.82
N PRO A 26 -2.26 -9.38 13.12
CA PRO A 26 -3.23 -9.98 14.02
C PRO A 26 -4.65 -9.73 13.52
N PRO A 27 -5.62 -10.60 13.87
CA PRO A 27 -7.00 -10.40 13.45
C PRO A 27 -7.51 -9.03 13.90
N PRO A 28 -8.27 -8.30 13.04
CA PRO A 28 -8.87 -7.02 13.43
C PRO A 28 -9.72 -7.21 14.68
N ARG A 29 -9.56 -6.33 15.68
CA ARG A 29 -10.30 -6.41 16.95
C ARG A 29 -11.74 -5.94 16.82
N GLU A 30 -11.95 -4.93 15.99
CA GLU A 30 -13.24 -4.27 15.76
C GLU A 30 -13.35 -3.78 14.31
N VAL A 31 -14.56 -3.49 13.83
CA VAL A 31 -14.77 -2.90 12.50
C VAL A 31 -15.84 -1.81 12.61
N ASP A 32 -15.41 -0.55 12.48
CA ASP A 32 -16.29 0.62 12.49
C ASP A 32 -16.29 1.29 11.10
N PRO A 33 -17.45 1.47 10.43
CA PRO A 33 -17.54 2.14 9.13
C PRO A 33 -17.06 3.58 9.09
N SER A 34 -16.99 4.25 10.24
CA SER A 34 -16.63 5.66 10.36
C SER A 34 -15.15 5.90 10.68
N LYS A 35 -14.34 4.83 10.75
CA LYS A 35 -12.96 4.89 11.22
C LYS A 35 -12.00 4.25 10.23
N VAL A 36 -10.77 4.72 10.29
CA VAL A 36 -9.59 4.10 9.66
C VAL A 36 -8.67 3.59 10.75
N TYR A 37 -7.84 2.60 10.44
CA TYR A 37 -7.01 1.94 11.43
C TYR A 37 -5.56 1.83 10.96
N ALA A 38 -4.61 1.99 11.88
CA ALA A 38 -3.21 1.80 11.57
C ALA A 38 -2.86 0.31 11.37
N LEU A 39 -2.25 -0.02 10.24
CA LEU A 39 -1.78 -1.38 9.94
C LEU A 39 -0.57 -1.77 10.80
N TYR A 40 0.32 -0.81 11.06
CA TYR A 40 1.58 -1.01 11.76
C TYR A 40 1.85 0.15 12.72
N ASP A 41 2.81 -0.04 13.62
CA ASP A 41 3.38 1.06 14.39
C ASP A 41 4.04 2.05 13.43
N TYR A 42 3.77 3.34 13.63
CA TYR A 42 4.32 4.42 12.83
C TYR A 42 4.87 5.52 13.75
N SER A 43 6.10 5.94 13.49
CA SER A 43 6.72 7.11 14.10
C SER A 43 7.13 8.07 12.98
N PRO A 44 6.67 9.33 12.99
CA PRO A 44 7.08 10.31 11.99
C PRO A 44 8.58 10.61 12.13
N GLY A 45 9.26 10.75 10.98
CA GLY A 45 10.68 11.08 10.94
C GLY A 45 10.92 12.56 11.22
N GLU A 46 12.11 12.90 11.75
CA GLU A 46 12.48 14.29 12.05
C GLU A 46 12.60 15.17 10.79
N GLU A 47 12.85 14.56 9.63
CA GLU A 47 13.00 15.24 8.33
C GLU A 47 11.66 15.54 7.64
N GLN A 48 10.54 15.13 8.22
CA GLN A 48 9.23 15.28 7.60
C GLN A 48 8.74 16.73 7.72
N GLU A 49 8.40 17.35 6.58
CA GLU A 49 7.93 18.74 6.54
C GLU A 49 6.52 18.93 7.13
N LEU A 50 5.66 17.91 7.02
CA LEU A 50 4.29 17.91 7.55
C LEU A 50 4.26 17.51 9.03
N PRO A 51 3.30 18.04 9.82
CA PRO A 51 3.12 17.63 11.22
C PRO A 51 2.63 16.18 11.27
N GLY A 52 3.56 15.24 11.44
CA GLY A 52 3.27 13.81 11.49
C GLY A 52 2.62 13.38 12.80
N LEU A 53 1.82 12.30 12.74
CA LEU A 53 1.18 11.70 13.91
C LEU A 53 1.73 10.29 14.14
N ALA A 54 2.37 10.05 15.28
CA ALA A 54 2.76 8.70 15.69
C ALA A 54 1.51 7.88 16.04
N LEU A 55 1.44 6.65 15.53
CA LEU A 55 0.33 5.71 15.74
C LEU A 55 0.86 4.34 16.16
N ALA A 56 0.15 3.67 17.06
CA ALA A 56 0.37 2.26 17.34
C ALA A 56 -0.40 1.39 16.34
N GLN A 57 0.06 0.16 16.10
CA GLN A 57 -0.69 -0.83 15.33
C GLN A 57 -2.11 -1.00 15.91
N ASP A 58 -3.08 -1.08 15.02
CA ASP A 58 -4.52 -1.18 15.33
C ASP A 58 -5.12 0.09 15.97
N ALA A 59 -4.36 1.20 16.03
CA ALA A 59 -4.88 2.48 16.50
C ALA A 59 -6.03 2.97 15.62
N LYS A 60 -7.11 3.38 16.26
CA LYS A 60 -8.33 3.87 15.60
C LYS A 60 -8.26 5.36 15.36
N CYS A 61 -8.54 5.78 14.14
CA CYS A 61 -8.47 7.18 13.75
C CYS A 61 -9.74 7.65 13.02
N GLU A 62 -10.03 8.94 13.15
CA GLU A 62 -10.98 9.66 12.32
C GLU A 62 -10.24 10.23 11.11
N LEU A 63 -10.75 9.98 9.90
CA LEU A 63 -10.22 10.59 8.68
C LEU A 63 -10.69 12.03 8.59
N LEU A 64 -9.76 12.98 8.49
CA LEU A 64 -10.06 14.41 8.41
C LEU A 64 -9.89 14.95 6.98
N ASP A 65 -8.86 14.49 6.26
CA ASP A 65 -8.56 14.90 4.89
C ASP A 65 -7.79 13.79 4.15
N ASP A 66 -8.33 13.37 3.01
CA ASP A 66 -7.79 12.37 2.08
C ASP A 66 -7.55 12.92 0.67
N SER A 67 -7.47 14.25 0.54
CA SER A 67 -7.28 14.92 -0.76
C SER A 67 -5.96 14.57 -1.45
N ASP A 68 -4.92 14.24 -0.67
CA ASP A 68 -3.62 13.78 -1.16
C ASP A 68 -3.55 12.25 -1.17
N ALA A 69 -3.04 11.67 -2.26
CA ALA A 69 -3.03 10.22 -2.43
C ALA A 69 -1.93 9.51 -1.63
N CYS A 70 -0.95 10.23 -1.08
CA CYS A 70 0.19 9.69 -0.34
C CYS A 70 0.07 9.97 1.17
N TRP A 71 -0.49 11.11 1.56
CA TRP A 71 -0.53 11.57 2.95
C TRP A 71 -1.92 11.98 3.39
N TRP A 72 -2.48 11.28 4.37
CA TRP A 72 -3.80 11.59 4.92
C TRP A 72 -3.67 12.27 6.26
N ARG A 73 -4.54 13.25 6.52
CA ARG A 73 -4.67 13.87 7.83
C ARG A 73 -5.71 13.14 8.64
N VAL A 74 -5.34 12.70 9.82
CA VAL A 74 -6.22 11.93 10.72
C VAL A 74 -6.20 12.47 12.14
N ARG A 75 -7.19 12.09 12.93
CA ARG A 75 -7.24 12.27 14.39
C ARG A 75 -7.24 10.92 15.09
N GLU A 76 -6.28 10.65 15.97
CA GLU A 76 -6.28 9.45 16.80
C GLU A 76 -7.42 9.52 17.84
N CYS A 77 -8.23 8.48 17.94
CA CYS A 77 -9.43 8.49 18.79
C CYS A 77 -9.10 8.51 20.30
N ASP A 78 -8.01 7.87 20.70
CA ASP A 78 -7.65 7.71 22.12
C ASP A 78 -6.96 8.95 22.68
N SER A 79 -6.04 9.54 21.90
CA SER A 79 -5.28 10.73 22.31
C SER A 79 -5.91 12.05 21.86
N GLY A 80 -6.78 12.04 20.86
CA GLY A 80 -7.36 13.23 20.23
C GLY A 80 -6.36 14.03 19.39
N ARG A 81 -5.11 13.58 19.26
CA ARG A 81 -4.08 14.27 18.47
C ARG A 81 -4.35 14.12 16.98
N GLU A 82 -3.94 15.14 16.23
CA GLU A 82 -4.06 15.18 14.78
C GLU A 82 -2.70 15.28 14.11
N GLY A 83 -2.60 14.74 12.90
CA GLY A 83 -1.43 14.91 12.04
C GLY A 83 -1.52 14.07 10.78
N TYR A 84 -0.47 14.13 9.98
CA TYR A 84 -0.36 13.42 8.71
C TYR A 84 0.26 12.03 8.92
N VAL A 85 -0.26 11.06 8.18
CA VAL A 85 0.20 9.66 8.15
C VAL A 85 0.19 9.18 6.70
N PRO A 86 1.15 8.35 6.27
CA PRO A 86 1.10 7.75 4.94
C PRO A 86 -0.20 6.97 4.75
N CYS A 87 -0.89 7.18 3.63
CA CYS A 87 -2.17 6.54 3.35
C CYS A 87 -2.07 5.00 3.41
N GLU A 88 -0.95 4.44 2.92
CA GLU A 88 -0.68 3.00 2.86
C GLU A 88 -0.52 2.35 4.24
N LEU A 89 -0.32 3.14 5.29
CA LEU A 89 -0.27 2.65 6.67
C LEU A 89 -1.65 2.63 7.34
N LEU A 90 -2.67 3.13 6.66
CA LEU A 90 -4.05 3.14 7.13
C LEU A 90 -4.87 2.13 6.31
N GLU A 91 -5.61 1.27 7.01
CA GLU A 91 -6.68 0.51 6.38
C GLU A 91 -8.01 1.23 6.57
N THR A 92 -8.73 1.34 5.46
CA THR A 92 -10.09 1.84 5.40
C THR A 92 -11.09 0.79 5.88
N TYR A 93 -12.34 1.20 6.12
CA TYR A 93 -13.42 0.28 6.45
C TYR A 93 -13.54 -0.94 5.51
N PRO A 94 -13.62 -0.79 4.17
CA PRO A 94 -13.76 -1.95 3.29
C PRO A 94 -12.55 -2.89 3.36
N GLU A 95 -11.33 -2.36 3.49
CA GLU A 95 -10.10 -3.15 3.61
C GLU A 95 -10.08 -3.94 4.92
N ARG A 96 -10.37 -3.26 6.04
CA ARG A 96 -10.44 -3.90 7.35
C ARG A 96 -11.55 -4.94 7.43
N LEU A 97 -12.71 -4.66 6.83
CA LEU A 97 -13.82 -5.61 6.72
C LEU A 97 -13.41 -6.85 5.91
N ALA A 98 -12.69 -6.67 4.80
CA ALA A 98 -12.18 -7.78 4.01
C ALA A 98 -11.21 -8.64 4.83
N ARG A 99 -10.26 -8.03 5.54
CA ARG A 99 -9.31 -8.73 6.42
C ARG A 99 -10.02 -9.49 7.54
N PHE A 100 -11.03 -8.87 8.16
CA PHE A 100 -11.86 -9.52 9.18
C PHE A 100 -12.65 -10.72 8.64
N ASN A 101 -13.24 -10.57 7.45
CA ASN A 101 -13.98 -11.64 6.79
C ASN A 101 -13.07 -12.81 6.39
N SER A 102 -11.88 -12.53 5.85
CA SER A 102 -10.87 -13.55 5.54
C SER A 102 -10.49 -14.34 6.79
N PHE A 103 -10.19 -13.66 7.89
CA PHE A 103 -9.90 -14.32 9.16
C PHE A 103 -11.04 -15.24 9.62
N LYS A 104 -12.30 -14.77 9.57
CA LYS A 104 -13.46 -15.59 9.96
C LYS A 104 -13.66 -16.82 9.08
N ASN A 105 -13.42 -16.69 7.78
CA ASN A 105 -13.51 -17.79 6.83
C ASN A 105 -12.43 -18.84 7.12
N GLU A 106 -11.19 -18.41 7.36
CA GLU A 106 -10.09 -19.29 7.74
C GLU A 106 -10.39 -20.04 9.04
N GLN A 107 -10.88 -19.36 10.08
CA GLN A 107 -11.28 -20.00 11.33
C GLN A 107 -12.41 -21.01 11.13
N ALA A 108 -13.40 -20.70 10.28
CA ALA A 108 -14.47 -21.64 9.94
C ALA A 108 -13.95 -22.89 9.23
N LEU A 109 -13.05 -22.72 8.26
CA LEU A 109 -12.40 -23.82 7.53
C LEU A 109 -11.54 -24.69 8.46
N LEU A 110 -10.73 -24.09 9.33
CA LEU A 110 -9.92 -24.82 10.31
C LEU A 110 -10.80 -25.65 11.25
N ASN A 111 -11.93 -25.10 11.68
CA ASN A 111 -12.89 -25.82 12.51
C ASN A 111 -13.54 -27.00 11.78
N GLN A 112 -13.78 -26.89 10.47
CA GLN A 112 -14.26 -28.02 9.67
C GLN A 112 -13.20 -29.12 9.57
N VAL A 113 -11.96 -28.77 9.24
CA VAL A 113 -10.84 -29.73 9.15
C VAL A 113 -10.64 -30.47 10.46
N ARG A 114 -10.67 -29.76 11.60
CA ARG A 114 -10.51 -30.36 12.94
C ARG A 114 -11.64 -31.32 13.33
N ARG A 115 -12.85 -31.13 12.81
CA ARG A 115 -14.03 -31.92 13.18
C ARG A 115 -14.33 -33.10 12.23
N GLY A 116 -13.55 -33.25 11.16
CA GLY A 116 -13.58 -34.39 10.24
C GLY A 116 -14.63 -34.29 9.11
N PRO A 117 -14.47 -35.11 8.05
CA PRO A 117 -15.42 -35.16 6.93
C PRO A 117 -16.77 -35.71 7.40
N GLY A 118 -17.82 -34.89 7.32
CA GLY A 118 -19.18 -35.24 7.78
C GLY A 118 -19.80 -34.26 8.78
N TYR A 119 -19.08 -33.20 9.19
CA TYR A 119 -19.70 -32.11 9.93
C TYR A 119 -20.62 -31.29 9.01
N HIS A 120 -21.91 -31.68 8.92
CA HIS A 120 -23.01 -30.81 8.48
C HIS A 120 -23.28 -29.73 9.53
N GLY A 121 -22.24 -28.91 9.78
CA GLY A 121 -22.22 -27.85 10.77
C GLY A 121 -21.76 -26.52 10.20
N LEU A 122 -21.84 -26.32 8.88
CA LEU A 122 -22.35 -25.04 8.43
C LEU A 122 -23.79 -25.04 8.91
N ARG A 123 -24.02 -24.58 10.14
CA ARG A 123 -25.35 -24.19 10.61
C ARG A 123 -25.87 -23.36 9.47
N ASN A 124 -26.86 -23.88 8.73
CA ASN A 124 -27.51 -23.15 7.66
C ASN A 124 -27.77 -21.77 8.25
N TYR A 125 -27.00 -20.77 7.80
CA TYR A 125 -27.15 -19.43 8.31
C TYR A 125 -28.51 -19.02 7.80
N THR A 126 -29.52 -19.15 8.66
CA THR A 126 -30.91 -18.79 8.39
C THR A 126 -31.08 -17.28 8.23
N GLY A 127 -29.99 -16.51 8.32
CA GLY A 127 -29.91 -15.12 7.91
C GLY A 127 -29.28 -15.05 6.53
N SER A 128 -30.09 -14.59 5.58
CA SER A 128 -29.76 -14.28 4.19
C SER A 128 -28.57 -13.32 4.09
N LYS A 129 -27.35 -13.82 4.21
CA LYS A 129 -26.17 -13.09 3.74
C LYS A 129 -26.15 -13.18 2.22
N SER A 130 -27.01 -12.38 1.62
CA SER A 130 -27.00 -12.08 0.20
C SER A 130 -26.19 -10.82 0.01
N VAL A 131 -25.23 -10.84 -0.92
CA VAL A 131 -24.64 -9.61 -1.44
C VAL A 131 -25.55 -9.18 -2.57
N SER A 132 -26.40 -8.17 -2.35
CA SER A 132 -27.14 -7.52 -3.42
C SER A 132 -26.25 -6.45 -4.02
N PHE A 133 -25.93 -6.56 -5.31
CA PHE A 133 -25.51 -5.41 -6.08
C PHE A 133 -26.75 -4.54 -6.27
N SER A 134 -26.70 -3.26 -5.90
CA SER A 134 -27.73 -2.35 -6.39
C SER A 134 -27.68 -2.39 -7.91
N ASP A 135 -28.78 -2.80 -8.53
CA ASP A 135 -28.88 -2.89 -9.99
C ASP A 135 -28.49 -1.56 -10.60
N VAL A 136 -27.44 -1.61 -11.44
CA VAL A 136 -26.97 -0.52 -12.29
C VAL A 136 -26.54 0.71 -11.49
N VAL A 137 -25.25 0.75 -11.14
CA VAL A 137 -24.56 2.04 -11.15
C VAL A 137 -24.59 2.51 -12.61
N SER A 138 -25.61 3.30 -12.94
CA SER A 138 -25.62 4.05 -14.19
C SER A 138 -24.54 5.09 -14.02
N TYR A 139 -23.32 4.76 -14.46
CA TYR A 139 -22.47 5.81 -14.98
C TYR A 139 -23.33 6.45 -16.06
N SER A 140 -23.83 7.66 -15.80
CA SER A 140 -24.31 8.49 -16.88
C SER A 140 -23.10 8.60 -17.81
N ASP A 141 -23.13 7.79 -18.86
CA ASP A 141 -22.35 7.98 -20.07
C ASP A 141 -22.93 9.25 -20.70
N GLU A 142 -22.78 10.38 -19.99
CA GLU A 142 -22.77 11.68 -20.62
C GLU A 142 -21.56 11.61 -21.52
N GLN A 143 -21.83 11.22 -22.76
CA GLN A 143 -20.99 11.47 -23.91
C GLN A 143 -20.81 12.99 -23.95
N VAL A 144 -19.90 13.50 -23.12
CA VAL A 144 -19.35 14.82 -23.27
C VAL A 144 -18.67 14.76 -24.61
N ASN A 145 -19.30 15.37 -25.61
CA ASN A 145 -18.69 15.61 -26.90
C ASN A 145 -17.58 16.65 -26.67
N VAL A 146 -16.47 16.19 -26.09
CA VAL A 146 -15.25 16.96 -25.97
C VAL A 146 -14.65 17.01 -27.38
N PRO A 147 -14.50 18.20 -27.98
CA PRO A 147 -13.78 18.31 -29.23
C PRO A 147 -12.34 17.80 -29.01
N LYS A 148 -12.01 16.74 -29.75
CA LYS A 148 -10.81 15.87 -29.69
C LYS A 148 -9.43 16.55 -29.86
N GLN A 149 -9.29 17.85 -29.67
CA GLN A 149 -8.05 18.58 -29.98
C GLN A 149 -7.48 19.43 -28.85
N ARG A 150 -8.01 19.37 -27.61
CA ARG A 150 -7.57 20.31 -26.55
C ARG A 150 -7.28 19.74 -25.17
N GLU A 151 -7.30 18.43 -24.96
CA GLU A 151 -7.06 17.83 -23.64
C GLU A 151 -5.66 17.22 -23.46
N GLU A 152 -5.04 16.67 -24.52
CA GLU A 152 -3.64 16.20 -24.42
C GLU A 152 -2.66 17.34 -24.10
N GLN A 153 -2.99 18.58 -24.49
CA GLN A 153 -2.11 19.73 -24.27
C GLN A 153 -2.12 20.22 -22.82
N VAL A 154 -3.22 20.07 -22.08
CA VAL A 154 -3.37 20.64 -20.73
C VAL A 154 -2.78 19.73 -19.66
N GLN A 155 -2.91 18.41 -19.81
CA GLN A 155 -2.33 17.44 -18.86
C GLN A 155 -0.80 17.36 -18.97
N LEU A 156 -0.27 17.47 -20.19
CA LEU A 156 1.18 17.56 -20.40
C LEU A 156 1.73 18.90 -19.91
N GLN A 157 1.03 20.03 -20.05
CA GLN A 157 1.56 21.33 -19.62
C GLN A 157 1.71 21.53 -18.11
N LEU A 158 0.94 20.81 -17.27
CA LEU A 158 1.11 20.90 -15.81
C LEU A 158 2.16 19.93 -15.25
N LEU A 159 2.46 18.82 -15.94
CA LEU A 159 3.51 17.88 -15.52
C LEU A 159 4.92 18.25 -16.05
N HIS A 160 5.02 19.14 -17.03
CA HIS A 160 6.23 19.31 -17.84
C HIS A 160 7.35 20.24 -17.33
N PRO A 161 7.19 21.15 -16.34
CA PRO A 161 8.35 21.95 -15.91
C PRO A 161 9.23 21.24 -14.86
N TYR A 162 8.70 20.32 -14.06
CA TYR A 162 9.44 19.72 -12.93
C TYR A 162 10.17 18.42 -13.27
N ILE A 163 9.67 17.68 -14.27
CA ILE A 163 10.23 16.37 -14.65
C ILE A 163 11.50 16.53 -15.49
N GLU A 164 11.60 17.56 -16.34
CA GLU A 164 12.81 17.78 -17.13
C GLU A 164 14.01 18.14 -16.26
N GLU A 165 13.86 18.94 -15.20
CA GLU A 165 14.98 19.29 -14.32
C GLU A 165 15.49 18.09 -13.49
N LEU A 166 14.57 17.22 -13.02
CA LEU A 166 14.95 16.03 -12.25
C LEU A 166 15.62 14.95 -13.10
N TYR A 167 15.24 14.82 -14.37
CA TYR A 167 15.70 13.72 -15.23
C TYR A 167 16.66 14.16 -16.34
N ALA A 168 16.92 15.45 -16.54
CA ALA A 168 17.93 15.95 -17.51
C ALA A 168 19.30 15.27 -17.37
N PRO A 169 19.86 15.03 -16.17
CA PRO A 169 21.13 14.32 -16.03
C PRO A 169 21.04 12.86 -16.52
N VAL A 170 19.90 12.22 -16.30
CA VAL A 170 19.63 10.84 -16.70
C VAL A 170 19.49 10.74 -18.22
N PHE A 171 18.73 11.65 -18.83
CA PHE A 171 18.59 11.70 -20.29
C PHE A 171 19.91 12.01 -21.00
N ALA A 172 20.70 12.95 -20.47
CA ALA A 172 22.02 13.26 -21.02
C ALA A 172 22.98 12.06 -20.96
N ALA A 173 22.94 11.28 -19.87
CA ALA A 173 23.73 10.06 -19.75
C ALA A 173 23.29 8.99 -20.76
N VAL A 174 21.99 8.82 -20.96
CA VAL A 174 21.43 7.85 -21.94
C VAL A 174 21.78 8.27 -23.38
N GLU A 175 21.67 9.55 -23.72
CA GLU A 175 22.07 10.04 -25.03
C GLU A 175 23.57 9.89 -25.29
N GLY A 176 24.41 10.10 -24.27
CA GLY A 176 25.85 9.83 -24.34
C GLY A 176 26.12 8.36 -24.66
N MET A 177 25.48 7.44 -23.93
CA MET A 177 25.61 6.00 -24.16
C MET A 177 25.12 5.58 -25.55
N LEU A 178 24.04 6.18 -26.06
CA LEU A 178 23.51 5.91 -27.40
C LEU A 178 24.45 6.42 -28.49
N ARG A 179 25.05 7.61 -28.33
CA ARG A 179 26.05 8.13 -29.26
C ARG A 179 27.31 7.28 -29.30
N ASP A 180 27.75 6.80 -28.13
CA ASP A 180 28.88 5.90 -28.05
C ASP A 180 28.56 4.56 -28.75
N LEU A 181 27.34 4.06 -28.61
CA LEU A 181 26.87 2.84 -29.28
C LEU A 181 26.80 3.00 -30.80
N ASP A 182 26.35 4.14 -31.30
CA ASP A 182 26.30 4.45 -32.74
C ASP A 182 27.70 4.64 -33.33
N SER A 183 28.64 5.20 -32.55
CA SER A 183 30.05 5.33 -32.97
C SER A 183 30.75 3.97 -33.11
N VAL A 184 30.36 2.99 -32.29
CA VAL A 184 30.89 1.62 -32.31
C VAL A 184 30.25 0.77 -33.41
N THR A 185 28.99 1.00 -33.73
CA THR A 185 28.23 0.17 -34.69
C THR A 185 28.26 0.68 -36.13
N GLY A 186 28.83 1.86 -36.39
CA GLY A 186 29.17 2.32 -37.73
C GLY A 186 27.98 2.45 -38.69
N ARG A 187 26.76 2.65 -38.18
CA ARG A 187 25.59 2.97 -39.01
C ARG A 187 25.40 4.47 -39.10
N GLY A 188 26.32 5.11 -39.84
CA GLY A 188 26.04 6.39 -40.48
C GLY A 188 25.12 6.18 -41.69
N VAL A 189 24.15 7.09 -41.83
CA VAL A 189 23.13 7.20 -42.90
C VAL A 189 23.70 6.98 -44.30
#